data_AF-A0AAD7PI92-F1
#
_entry.id   AF-A0AAD7PI92-F1
#
_cell.length_a   1.000
_cell.length_b   1.000
_cell.length_c   1.000
_cell.angle_alpha   90.00
_cell.angle_beta   90.00
_cell.angle_gamma   90.00
#
_symmetry.space_group_name_H-M   'P 1'
#
loop_
_entity.id
_entity.type
_entity.pdbx_description
1 polymer ?
#
loop_
_entity_poly.entity_id
_entity_poly.type
_entity_poly.pdbx_seq_one_letter_code
_entity_poly.pdbx_strand_id
1 'polypeptide(L)'
;MGFSEEALLAYCEMLEDGGFLPDNFIVPNALKLVELCGRLSLAREFMDDAKKVFDGMLEKNVVAWNSMIMGYVQNGLKQRYFAICDWKASNQTECVLSASANLNVLQEGRHGHALAVLSGLELDDILGSSIMNFYSKVGMIEDVELIFSRMVFKDAVAWNLLMSSYVTFGKNLELGKEGHCYCIRNNLESDLVVSSSIIDMYGKCGRINVATRVFHSTSRRDLVLWNTMFARYAELGLTGEALKLFYQMQLESITPNVISWNSIILGFFRNGQVINAQEMFFQMNSFGIQPNLITWTTLISGLAQNGFGYEAILVFQQMQEAEIKPNTISIASALSACTRTPLLHYGKAIHSYVMRHDMYFSILITTSLLDMYAKCGKMDNAKWIFDICSSKELPIYNSMISAYASHGYARKALAIFKELVKEGIEPDNITFTSVLSACSHSGLLQEGLEFFNYMISKPQVKPSMEHYGCLVNLLSCCGKLDEAFMTIHPLNAR
;
A
#
# COMPACT_ATOMS: atom_id res chain seq x y z
N MET A 1 -29.39 7.87 -5.27
CA MET A 1 -29.23 8.88 -6.35
C MET A 1 -27.84 8.76 -6.93
N GLY A 2 -27.66 7.80 -7.85
CA GLY A 2 -26.48 7.70 -8.71
C GLY A 2 -26.98 8.04 -10.10
N PHE A 3 -26.48 9.13 -10.69
CA PHE A 3 -26.69 9.38 -12.11
C PHE A 3 -25.77 8.44 -12.89
N SER A 4 -26.28 7.86 -13.98
CA SER A 4 -25.46 7.08 -14.92
C SER A 4 -24.47 8.02 -15.63
N GLU A 5 -23.34 7.47 -16.06
CA GLU A 5 -22.30 8.16 -16.83
C GLU A 5 -22.89 8.89 -18.06
N GLU A 6 -23.94 8.31 -18.65
CA GLU A 6 -24.73 8.85 -19.76
C GLU A 6 -25.47 10.16 -19.42
N ALA A 7 -25.98 10.28 -18.18
CA ALA A 7 -26.69 11.49 -17.75
C ALA A 7 -25.75 12.68 -17.51
N LEU A 8 -24.47 12.40 -17.21
CA LEU A 8 -23.43 13.41 -17.04
C LEU A 8 -22.83 13.83 -18.40
N LEU A 9 -22.72 12.91 -19.37
CA LEU A 9 -22.33 13.20 -20.75
C LEU A 9 -23.36 14.12 -21.44
N ALA A 10 -24.65 13.80 -21.34
CA ALA A 10 -25.73 14.65 -21.86
C ALA A 10 -25.76 16.05 -21.21
N TYR A 11 -25.27 16.17 -19.97
CA TYR A 11 -25.15 17.46 -19.29
C TYR A 11 -23.95 18.28 -19.77
N CYS A 12 -22.85 17.63 -20.17
CA CYS A 12 -21.70 18.30 -20.81
C CYS A 12 -22.09 18.83 -22.20
N GLU A 13 -22.83 18.05 -22.99
CA GLU A 13 -23.39 18.51 -24.28
C GLU A 13 -24.29 19.75 -24.12
N MET A 14 -25.08 19.83 -23.04
CA MET A 14 -25.87 21.02 -22.71
C MET A 14 -25.03 22.28 -22.41
N LEU A 15 -23.78 22.14 -21.94
CA LEU A 15 -22.88 23.26 -21.67
C LEU A 15 -22.16 23.76 -22.93
N GLU A 16 -21.95 22.90 -23.94
CA GLU A 16 -21.37 23.27 -25.24
C GLU A 16 -22.30 24.18 -26.06
N ASP A 17 -23.62 24.03 -25.90
CA ASP A 17 -24.64 24.83 -26.60
C ASP A 17 -24.94 26.21 -25.94
N GLY A 18 -24.13 26.63 -24.96
CA GLY A 18 -24.22 27.98 -24.38
C GLY A 18 -25.31 28.17 -23.31
N GLY A 19 -25.76 27.10 -22.66
CA GLY A 19 -26.74 27.15 -21.56
C GLY A 19 -26.20 27.79 -20.27
N PHE A 20 -27.01 28.65 -19.64
CA PHE A 20 -26.72 29.26 -18.34
C PHE A 20 -26.91 28.26 -17.18
N LEU A 21 -26.01 28.26 -16.20
CA LEU A 21 -26.17 27.54 -14.93
C LEU A 21 -27.30 28.21 -14.12
N PRO A 22 -28.32 27.47 -13.62
CA PRO A 22 -29.32 28.04 -12.74
C PRO A 22 -28.71 28.41 -11.39
N ASP A 23 -29.11 29.53 -10.80
CA ASP A 23 -28.62 30.09 -9.52
C ASP A 23 -28.68 29.12 -8.32
N ASN A 24 -29.36 27.98 -8.44
CA ASN A 24 -29.53 26.96 -7.40
C ASN A 24 -28.69 25.70 -7.60
N PHE A 25 -27.63 25.73 -8.42
CA PHE A 25 -26.78 24.55 -8.63
C PHE A 25 -25.99 24.18 -7.36
N ILE A 26 -26.41 23.09 -6.71
CA ILE A 26 -25.85 22.66 -5.44
C ILE A 26 -24.43 22.14 -5.66
N VAL A 27 -23.45 22.72 -4.96
CA VAL A 27 -22.01 22.41 -4.92
C VAL A 27 -21.64 20.91 -5.04
N PRO A 28 -22.37 19.93 -4.47
CA PRO A 28 -22.09 18.51 -4.61
C PRO A 28 -22.19 17.94 -6.04
N ASN A 29 -23.01 18.53 -6.92
CA ASN A 29 -23.19 18.03 -8.29
C ASN A 29 -22.06 18.47 -9.22
N ALA A 30 -21.58 19.71 -9.07
CA ALA A 30 -20.38 20.20 -9.75
C ALA A 30 -19.13 19.41 -9.32
N LEU A 31 -19.01 19.14 -8.03
CA LEU A 31 -17.94 18.33 -7.44
C LEU A 31 -17.84 16.93 -8.03
N LYS A 32 -18.99 16.26 -8.19
CA LYS A 32 -19.07 14.90 -8.74
C LYS A 32 -18.67 14.83 -10.21
N LEU A 33 -18.97 15.90 -10.96
CA LEU A 33 -18.65 16.03 -12.37
C LEU A 33 -17.15 16.24 -12.57
N VAL A 34 -16.53 17.13 -11.76
CA VAL A 34 -15.06 17.33 -11.75
C VAL A 34 -14.32 16.08 -11.31
N GLU A 35 -14.81 15.35 -10.30
CA GLU A 35 -14.21 14.09 -9.82
C GLU A 35 -14.28 12.97 -10.87
N LEU A 36 -15.37 12.89 -11.65
CA LEU A 36 -15.50 11.93 -12.75
C LEU A 36 -14.56 12.26 -13.92
N CYS A 37 -14.44 13.55 -14.28
CA CYS A 37 -13.57 14.00 -15.36
C CYS A 37 -12.08 13.75 -15.05
N GLY A 38 -11.68 13.77 -13.77
CA GLY A 38 -10.31 13.40 -13.38
C GLY A 38 -9.99 11.91 -13.58
N ARG A 39 -10.97 11.01 -13.39
CA ARG A 39 -10.75 9.56 -13.40
C ARG A 39 -10.71 8.90 -14.77
N LEU A 40 -11.29 9.51 -15.80
CA LEU A 40 -11.39 8.91 -17.13
C LEU A 40 -10.18 9.30 -17.98
N SER A 41 -9.48 8.31 -18.55
CA SER A 41 -8.29 8.45 -19.39
C SER A 41 -8.53 9.07 -20.79
N LEU A 42 -9.64 9.79 -20.97
CA LEU A 42 -10.06 10.48 -22.21
C LEU A 42 -10.25 12.00 -22.01
N ALA A 43 -9.69 12.59 -20.95
CA ALA A 43 -10.21 13.81 -20.34
C ALA A 43 -9.57 15.16 -20.74
N ARG A 44 -9.00 15.34 -21.94
CA ARG A 44 -8.51 16.69 -22.31
C ARG A 44 -9.64 17.69 -22.58
N GLU A 45 -10.71 17.26 -23.25
CA GLU A 45 -11.86 18.11 -23.62
C GLU A 45 -12.74 18.41 -22.38
N PHE A 46 -13.05 17.40 -21.58
CA PHE A 46 -13.87 17.56 -20.36
C PHE A 46 -13.21 18.41 -19.26
N MET A 47 -11.89 18.57 -19.26
CA MET A 47 -11.20 19.45 -18.30
C MET A 47 -11.45 20.94 -18.56
N ASP A 48 -11.82 21.33 -19.78
CA ASP A 48 -12.20 22.71 -20.08
C ASP A 48 -13.62 23.01 -19.58
N ASP A 49 -14.54 22.05 -19.64
CA ASP A 49 -15.88 22.20 -19.06
C ASP A 49 -15.86 22.15 -17.53
N ALA A 50 -15.07 21.25 -16.96
CA ALA A 50 -14.81 21.23 -15.51
C ALA A 50 -14.27 22.59 -15.03
N LYS A 51 -13.37 23.21 -15.81
CA LYS A 51 -12.84 24.56 -15.51
C LYS A 51 -13.93 25.63 -15.58
N LYS A 52 -14.81 25.63 -16.60
CA LYS A 52 -15.92 26.59 -16.70
C LYS A 52 -16.85 26.49 -15.48
N VAL A 53 -17.21 25.25 -15.09
CA VAL A 53 -18.05 25.00 -13.91
C VAL A 53 -17.35 25.49 -12.65
N PHE A 54 -16.06 25.20 -12.49
CA PHE A 54 -15.27 25.65 -11.36
C PHE A 54 -15.16 27.18 -11.28
N ASP A 55 -14.86 27.85 -12.40
CA ASP A 55 -14.72 29.30 -12.46
C ASP A 55 -16.06 29.99 -12.13
N GLY A 56 -17.19 29.39 -12.53
CA GLY A 56 -18.56 29.84 -12.20
C GLY A 56 -19.00 29.64 -10.74
N MET A 57 -18.23 28.96 -9.89
CA MET A 57 -18.55 28.81 -8.47
C MET A 57 -18.30 30.13 -7.71
N LEU A 58 -19.35 30.66 -7.06
CA LEU A 58 -19.31 31.84 -6.20
C LEU A 58 -18.40 31.63 -4.97
N GLU A 59 -18.45 30.45 -4.36
CA GLU A 59 -17.55 30.02 -3.28
C GLU A 59 -16.90 28.69 -3.64
N LYS A 60 -15.57 28.65 -3.61
CA LYS A 60 -14.76 27.47 -3.92
C LYS A 60 -14.22 26.87 -2.64
N ASN A 61 -14.79 25.75 -2.19
CA ASN A 61 -14.33 25.05 -0.99
C ASN A 61 -13.12 24.13 -1.29
N VAL A 62 -12.49 23.60 -0.24
CA VAL A 62 -11.30 22.72 -0.32
C VAL A 62 -11.53 21.53 -1.26
N VAL A 63 -12.74 20.97 -1.28
CA VAL A 63 -13.07 19.81 -2.11
C VAL A 63 -13.06 20.19 -3.60
N ALA A 64 -13.63 21.34 -3.97
CA ALA A 64 -13.67 21.79 -5.36
C ALA A 64 -12.25 22.06 -5.90
N TRP A 65 -11.40 22.67 -5.07
CA TRP A 65 -9.99 22.87 -5.38
C TRP A 65 -9.25 21.54 -5.54
N ASN A 66 -9.43 20.60 -4.62
CA ASN A 66 -8.78 19.29 -4.68
C ASN A 66 -9.17 18.51 -5.94
N SER A 67 -10.44 18.52 -6.32
CA SER A 67 -10.92 17.84 -7.53
C SER A 67 -10.34 18.45 -8.81
N MET A 68 -10.28 19.79 -8.92
CA MET A 68 -9.68 20.46 -10.09
C MET A 68 -8.19 20.20 -10.22
N ILE A 69 -7.45 20.29 -9.11
CA ILE A 69 -6.02 20.00 -9.08
C ILE A 69 -5.76 18.54 -9.48
N MET A 70 -6.55 17.60 -8.93
CA MET A 70 -6.47 16.19 -9.28
C MET A 70 -6.68 15.95 -10.78
N GLY A 71 -7.70 16.58 -11.37
CA GLY A 71 -7.98 16.48 -12.79
C GLY A 71 -6.81 16.97 -13.67
N TYR A 72 -6.19 18.11 -13.35
CA TYR A 72 -5.04 18.58 -14.12
C TYR A 72 -3.79 17.70 -13.98
N VAL A 73 -3.53 17.19 -12.77
CA VAL A 73 -2.39 16.33 -12.49
C VAL A 73 -2.52 14.98 -13.21
N GLN A 74 -3.68 14.33 -13.11
CA GLN A 74 -3.94 13.03 -13.75
C GLN A 74 -3.89 13.11 -15.28
N ASN A 75 -4.27 14.26 -15.85
CA ASN A 75 -4.23 14.50 -17.30
C ASN A 75 -2.91 15.11 -17.81
N GLY A 76 -1.90 15.26 -16.94
CA GLY A 76 -0.58 15.81 -17.32
C GLY A 76 -0.61 17.28 -17.76
N LEU A 77 -1.65 18.03 -17.39
CA LEU A 77 -1.87 19.43 -17.79
C LEU A 77 -1.13 20.41 -16.85
N LYS A 78 0.19 20.26 -16.74
CA LYS A 78 1.04 20.99 -15.79
C LYS A 78 0.91 22.52 -15.86
N GLN A 79 0.82 23.09 -17.07
CA GLN A 79 0.67 24.55 -17.23
C GLN A 79 -0.65 25.07 -16.67
N ARG A 80 -1.75 24.31 -16.83
CA ARG A 80 -3.06 24.69 -16.29
C ARG A 80 -3.10 24.52 -14.77
N TYR A 81 -2.40 23.51 -14.24
CA TYR A 81 -2.16 23.37 -12.81
C TYR A 81 -1.43 24.59 -12.24
N PHE A 82 -0.28 24.98 -12.80
CA PHE A 82 0.46 26.14 -12.28
C PHE A 82 -0.35 27.44 -12.35
N ALA A 83 -1.09 27.64 -13.46
CA ALA A 83 -1.96 28.80 -13.61
C ALA A 83 -3.09 28.87 -12.55
N ILE A 84 -3.60 27.72 -12.07
CA ILE A 84 -4.63 27.71 -11.03
C ILE A 84 -4.05 27.91 -9.63
N CYS A 85 -2.81 27.48 -9.40
CA CYS A 85 -2.11 27.62 -8.12
C CYS A 85 -1.53 29.04 -7.91
N ASP A 86 -1.14 29.74 -8.98
CA ASP A 86 -0.58 31.10 -8.91
C ASP A 86 -1.64 32.18 -8.59
N TRP A 87 -2.93 31.84 -8.58
CA TRP A 87 -4.03 32.78 -8.29
C TRP A 87 -4.19 33.01 -6.78
N LYS A 88 -3.32 33.86 -6.21
CA LYS A 88 -3.19 34.30 -4.81
C LYS A 88 -4.39 34.04 -3.86
N ALA A 89 -4.21 33.09 -2.92
CA ALA A 89 -4.58 33.24 -1.51
C ALA A 89 -4.00 32.11 -0.62
N SER A 90 -3.59 32.48 0.60
CA SER A 90 -3.11 31.61 1.69
C SER A 90 -3.97 30.39 2.00
N ASN A 91 -5.28 30.44 1.72
CA ASN A 91 -6.20 29.33 1.99
C ASN A 91 -6.12 28.20 0.95
N GLN A 92 -5.44 28.44 -0.19
CA GLN A 92 -5.37 27.47 -1.29
C GLN A 92 -4.08 26.65 -1.26
N THR A 93 -3.01 27.14 -0.62
CA THR A 93 -1.73 26.41 -0.48
C THR A 93 -1.91 25.10 0.27
N GLU A 94 -2.76 25.06 1.29
CA GLU A 94 -3.12 23.85 2.01
C GLU A 94 -3.84 22.83 1.10
N CYS A 95 -4.78 23.27 0.27
CA CYS A 95 -5.47 22.40 -0.68
C CYS A 95 -4.47 21.78 -1.67
N VAL A 96 -3.57 22.60 -2.23
CA VAL A 96 -2.53 22.14 -3.17
C VAL A 96 -1.63 21.08 -2.54
N LEU A 97 -1.16 21.31 -1.31
CA LEU A 97 -0.34 20.35 -0.57
C LEU A 97 -1.12 19.06 -0.29
N SER A 98 -2.37 19.16 0.15
CA SER A 98 -3.21 18.00 0.46
C SER A 98 -3.50 17.14 -0.78
N ALA A 99 -3.81 17.76 -1.91
CA ALA A 99 -4.05 17.09 -3.19
C ALA A 99 -2.78 16.42 -3.71
N SER A 100 -1.65 17.13 -3.65
CA SER A 100 -0.34 16.60 -4.06
C SER A 100 0.10 15.42 -3.19
N ALA A 101 -0.19 15.47 -1.89
CA ALA A 101 0.11 14.40 -0.93
C ALA A 101 -0.71 13.14 -1.22
N ASN A 102 -1.99 13.29 -1.59
CA ASN A 102 -2.86 12.16 -1.92
C ASN A 102 -2.52 11.52 -3.27
N LEU A 103 -1.97 12.30 -4.19
CA LEU A 103 -1.56 11.84 -5.53
C LEU A 103 -0.09 11.39 -5.58
N ASN A 104 0.65 11.60 -4.49
CA ASN A 104 2.06 11.26 -4.36
C ASN A 104 2.95 11.92 -5.44
N VAL A 105 2.68 13.20 -5.75
CA VAL A 105 3.39 13.93 -6.83
C VAL A 105 4.33 14.97 -6.26
N LEU A 106 5.63 14.69 -6.36
CA LEU A 106 6.66 15.45 -5.67
C LEU A 106 6.85 16.88 -6.22
N GLN A 107 6.76 17.06 -7.54
CA GLN A 107 7.07 18.35 -8.18
C GLN A 107 6.01 19.40 -7.87
N GLU A 108 4.75 19.01 -7.98
CA GLU A 108 3.57 19.83 -7.73
C GLU A 108 3.49 20.21 -6.25
N GLY A 109 3.72 19.28 -5.32
CA GLY A 109 3.73 19.65 -3.90
C GLY A 109 4.95 20.49 -3.48
N ARG A 110 6.11 20.34 -4.12
CA ARG A 110 7.24 21.28 -3.95
C ARG A 110 6.89 22.69 -4.41
N HIS A 111 6.09 22.82 -5.46
CA HIS A 111 5.57 24.12 -5.89
C HIS A 111 4.59 24.70 -4.86
N GLY A 112 3.68 23.88 -4.31
CA GLY A 112 2.83 24.29 -3.18
C GLY A 112 3.63 24.76 -1.96
N HIS A 113 4.72 24.07 -1.62
CA HIS A 113 5.65 24.48 -0.57
C HIS A 113 6.34 25.81 -0.92
N ALA A 114 6.83 25.98 -2.16
CA ALA A 114 7.44 27.24 -2.62
C ALA A 114 6.48 28.43 -2.48
N LEU A 115 5.19 28.25 -2.81
CA LEU A 115 4.16 29.27 -2.64
C LEU A 115 3.94 29.62 -1.15
N ALA A 116 4.00 28.64 -0.26
CA ALA A 116 3.94 28.87 1.20
C ALA A 116 5.12 29.73 1.69
N VAL A 117 6.35 29.44 1.21
CA VAL A 117 7.56 30.22 1.52
C VAL A 117 7.43 31.66 1.04
N LEU A 118 7.05 31.84 -0.22
CA LEU A 118 6.91 33.16 -0.85
C LEU A 118 5.81 34.01 -0.20
N SER A 119 4.80 33.34 0.37
CA SER A 119 3.71 34.00 1.09
C SER A 119 4.04 34.28 2.57
N GLY A 120 5.20 33.85 3.07
CA GLY A 120 5.61 33.99 4.48
C GLY A 120 4.82 33.10 5.44
N LEU A 121 4.15 32.06 4.93
CA LEU A 121 3.23 31.22 5.69
C LEU A 121 3.89 29.93 6.23
N GLU A 122 5.16 29.66 5.92
CA GLU A 122 5.89 28.49 6.45
C GLU A 122 5.94 28.44 7.99
N LEU A 123 5.74 29.58 8.66
CA LEU A 123 5.74 29.72 10.11
C LEU A 123 4.34 29.56 10.73
N ASP A 124 3.29 29.41 9.91
CA ASP A 124 1.93 29.12 10.38
C ASP A 124 1.82 27.65 10.76
N ASP A 125 1.39 27.36 11.99
CA ASP A 125 1.32 26.01 12.56
C ASP A 125 0.45 25.07 11.72
N ILE A 126 -0.64 25.61 11.15
CA ILE A 126 -1.59 24.86 10.31
C ILE A 126 -0.94 24.47 8.98
N LEU A 127 -0.28 25.44 8.34
CA LEU A 127 0.37 25.20 7.05
C LEU A 127 1.61 24.32 7.21
N GLY A 128 2.39 24.49 8.28
CA GLY A 128 3.53 23.64 8.61
C GLY A 128 3.14 22.16 8.72
N SER A 129 2.04 21.86 9.43
CA SER A 129 1.50 20.49 9.51
C SER A 129 1.07 19.94 8.13
N SER A 130 0.47 20.78 7.28
CA SER A 130 0.08 20.38 5.92
C SER A 130 1.27 20.12 5.00
N ILE A 131 2.34 20.92 5.09
CA ILE A 131 3.60 20.69 4.36
C ILE A 131 4.27 19.39 4.87
N MET A 132 4.31 19.18 6.18
CA MET A 132 4.82 17.92 6.77
C MET A 132 4.05 16.70 6.29
N ASN A 133 2.71 16.77 6.27
CA ASN A 133 1.87 15.68 5.76
C ASN A 133 2.17 15.36 4.29
N PHE A 134 2.41 16.38 3.47
CA PHE A 134 2.84 16.20 2.08
C PHE A 134 4.17 15.45 1.98
N TYR A 135 5.25 15.96 2.58
CA TYR A 135 6.55 15.31 2.48
C TYR A 135 6.60 13.95 3.15
N SER A 136 5.82 13.77 4.22
CA SER A 136 5.61 12.47 4.85
C SER A 136 5.01 11.49 3.83
N LYS A 137 3.87 11.79 3.20
CA LYS A 137 3.28 10.85 2.22
C LYS A 137 4.17 10.55 1.02
N VAL A 138 5.00 11.51 0.60
CA VAL A 138 5.95 11.35 -0.51
C VAL A 138 7.25 10.62 -0.12
N GLY A 139 7.46 10.39 1.18
CA GLY A 139 8.59 9.62 1.71
C GLY A 139 9.89 10.40 1.85
N MET A 140 9.82 11.72 1.91
CA MET A 140 10.97 12.61 2.08
C MET A 140 11.12 12.99 3.56
N ILE A 141 11.64 12.07 4.39
CA ILE A 141 11.76 12.29 5.85
C ILE A 141 12.63 13.52 6.17
N GLU A 142 13.75 13.70 5.48
CA GLU A 142 14.68 14.81 5.73
C GLU A 142 13.99 16.17 5.54
N ASP A 143 13.09 16.28 4.56
CA ASP A 143 12.29 17.48 4.34
C ASP A 143 11.26 17.67 5.47
N VAL A 144 10.61 16.59 5.94
CA VAL A 144 9.70 16.62 7.10
C VAL A 144 10.42 17.13 8.35
N GLU A 145 11.63 16.62 8.62
CA GLU A 145 12.46 17.03 9.75
C GLU A 145 12.87 18.50 9.68
N LEU A 146 13.27 18.95 8.49
CA LEU A 146 13.66 20.34 8.27
C LEU A 146 12.49 21.28 8.55
N ILE A 147 11.31 20.98 8.02
CA ILE A 147 10.10 21.80 8.25
C ILE A 147 9.76 21.79 9.73
N PHE A 148 9.71 20.61 10.35
CA PHE A 148 9.43 20.47 11.76
C PHE A 148 10.39 21.30 12.65
N SER A 149 11.68 21.30 12.32
CA SER A 149 12.69 22.08 13.04
C SER A 149 12.44 23.60 12.97
N ARG A 150 11.86 24.08 11.85
CA ARG A 150 11.57 25.50 11.59
C ARG A 150 10.24 25.97 12.16
N MET A 151 9.31 25.08 12.48
CA MET A 151 8.03 25.45 13.10
C MET A 151 8.24 26.09 14.48
N VAL A 152 7.60 27.24 14.70
CA VAL A 152 7.71 28.02 15.95
C VAL A 152 6.97 27.29 17.09
N PHE A 153 5.75 26.82 16.83
CA PHE A 153 5.00 25.99 17.74
C PHE A 153 4.80 24.60 17.12
N LYS A 154 4.90 23.56 17.95
CA LYS A 154 4.78 22.16 17.53
C LYS A 154 3.62 21.57 18.30
N ASP A 155 2.46 21.56 17.65
CA ASP A 155 1.25 21.01 18.22
C ASP A 155 1.23 19.47 18.16
N ALA A 156 0.16 18.87 18.66
CA ALA A 156 -0.02 17.42 18.64
C ALA A 156 -0.04 16.85 17.20
N VAL A 157 -0.52 17.62 16.22
CA VAL A 157 -0.63 17.21 14.82
C VAL A 157 0.76 17.10 14.19
N ALA A 158 1.62 18.10 14.36
CA ALA A 158 2.98 18.10 13.86
C ALA A 158 3.79 16.92 14.43
N TRP A 159 3.69 16.65 15.73
CA TRP A 159 4.36 15.51 16.35
C TRP A 159 3.83 14.16 15.88
N ASN A 160 2.51 14.03 15.73
CA ASN A 160 1.89 12.82 15.19
C ASN A 160 2.41 12.54 13.77
N LEU A 161 2.43 13.54 12.90
CA LEU A 161 2.94 13.43 11.53
C LEU A 161 4.42 13.04 11.50
N LEU A 162 5.25 13.64 12.37
CA LEU A 162 6.66 13.29 12.47
C LEU A 162 6.85 11.83 12.89
N MET A 163 6.18 11.39 13.96
CA MET A 163 6.25 10.00 14.44
C MET A 163 5.77 9.01 13.38
N SER A 164 4.67 9.33 12.69
CA SER A 164 4.14 8.52 11.59
C SER A 164 5.12 8.45 10.40
N SER A 165 5.84 9.54 10.11
CA SER A 165 6.86 9.55 9.06
C SER A 165 8.06 8.65 9.39
N TYR A 166 8.56 8.69 10.63
CA TYR A 166 9.65 7.81 11.09
C TYR A 166 9.25 6.33 11.05
N VAL A 167 7.99 6.05 11.38
CA VAL A 167 7.40 4.73 11.25
C VAL A 167 7.41 4.22 9.82
N THR A 168 7.08 5.08 8.86
CA THR A 168 6.75 4.67 7.49
C THR A 168 8.01 4.51 6.63
N PHE A 169 9.05 5.32 6.86
CA PHE A 169 10.15 5.47 5.91
C PHE A 169 11.54 5.05 6.42
N GLY A 170 11.68 4.77 7.71
CA GLY A 170 12.93 4.24 8.25
C GLY A 170 12.86 4.22 9.75
N LYS A 171 12.89 3.02 10.35
CA LYS A 171 12.79 2.73 11.80
C LYS A 171 13.88 3.45 12.62
N ASN A 172 13.86 4.77 12.64
CA ASN A 172 14.86 5.62 13.28
C ASN A 172 14.45 5.82 14.73
N LEU A 173 14.82 4.81 15.52
CA LEU A 173 14.45 4.73 16.92
C LEU A 173 15.02 5.90 17.75
N GLU A 174 16.18 6.45 17.40
CA GLU A 174 16.79 7.54 18.18
C GLU A 174 15.97 8.84 18.06
N LEU A 175 15.58 9.23 16.85
CA LEU A 175 14.72 10.41 16.66
C LEU A 175 13.31 10.19 17.21
N GLY A 176 12.77 8.98 17.10
CA GLY A 176 11.51 8.61 17.76
C GLY A 176 11.57 8.76 19.29
N LYS A 177 12.71 8.45 19.92
CA LYS A 177 12.91 8.69 21.36
C LYS A 177 13.00 10.16 21.70
N GLU A 178 13.70 10.96 20.89
CA GLU A 178 13.80 12.41 21.10
C GLU A 178 12.41 13.06 21.07
N GLY A 179 11.60 12.70 20.08
CA GLY A 179 10.24 13.19 20.00
C GLY A 179 9.35 12.72 21.14
N HIS A 180 9.49 11.46 21.58
CA HIS A 180 8.81 10.99 22.78
C HIS A 180 9.21 11.83 24.01
N CYS A 181 10.51 12.08 24.23
CA CYS A 181 11.01 12.91 25.32
C CYS A 181 10.44 14.34 25.30
N TYR A 182 10.25 14.92 24.12
CA TYR A 182 9.60 16.22 23.99
C TYR A 182 8.13 16.16 24.41
N CYS A 183 7.38 15.14 23.98
CA CYS A 183 5.99 14.95 24.39
C CYS A 183 5.86 14.87 25.92
N ILE A 184 6.79 14.18 26.59
CA ILE A 184 6.85 14.13 28.07
C ILE A 184 7.07 15.54 28.64
N ARG A 185 8.09 16.26 28.14
CA ARG A 185 8.45 17.60 28.64
C ARG A 185 7.33 18.63 28.49
N ASN A 186 6.47 18.45 27.50
CA ASN A 186 5.37 19.37 27.19
C ASN A 186 3.99 18.85 27.64
N ASN A 187 3.94 17.77 28.43
CA ASN A 187 2.71 17.14 28.93
C ASN A 187 1.72 16.71 27.82
N LEU A 188 2.23 16.40 26.62
CA LEU A 188 1.44 15.93 25.48
C LEU A 188 1.08 14.43 25.58
N GLU A 189 1.63 13.70 26.55
CA GLU A 189 1.32 12.28 26.79
C GLU A 189 -0.13 12.02 27.21
N SER A 190 -0.86 13.05 27.63
CA SER A 190 -2.30 12.96 27.92
C SER A 190 -3.16 12.90 26.66
N ASP A 191 -2.60 13.30 25.50
CA ASP A 191 -3.28 13.24 24.22
C ASP A 191 -3.28 11.80 23.68
N LEU A 192 -4.48 11.29 23.41
CA LEU A 192 -4.72 9.93 22.92
C LEU A 192 -4.14 9.68 21.52
N VAL A 193 -4.18 10.70 20.65
CA VAL A 193 -3.65 10.62 19.28
C VAL A 193 -2.13 10.54 19.33
N VAL A 194 -1.50 11.41 20.13
CA VAL A 194 -0.04 11.39 20.34
C VAL A 194 0.40 10.06 20.97
N SER A 195 -0.33 9.57 21.98
CA SER A 195 -0.06 8.28 22.63
C SER A 195 -0.16 7.10 21.66
N SER A 196 -1.19 7.08 20.79
CA SER A 196 -1.35 6.04 19.76
C SER A 196 -0.16 6.04 18.79
N SER A 197 0.27 7.22 18.33
CA SER A 197 1.40 7.35 17.40
C SER A 197 2.74 6.96 18.03
N ILE A 198 2.95 7.24 19.32
CA ILE A 198 4.14 6.80 20.07
C ILE A 198 4.14 5.26 20.21
N ILE A 199 3.00 4.65 20.54
CA ILE A 199 2.86 3.19 20.63
C ILE A 199 3.14 2.54 19.28
N ASP A 200 2.57 3.08 18.20
CA ASP A 200 2.80 2.58 16.84
C ASP A 200 4.29 2.69 16.46
N MET A 201 4.93 3.82 16.78
CA MET A 201 6.36 4.06 16.55
C MET A 201 7.26 3.05 17.26
N TYR A 202 7.12 2.92 18.58
CA TYR A 202 7.93 1.95 19.32
C TYR A 202 7.64 0.51 18.90
N GLY A 203 6.37 0.19 18.60
CA GLY A 203 5.97 -1.13 18.10
C GLY A 203 6.65 -1.48 16.77
N LYS A 204 6.58 -0.59 15.77
CA LYS A 204 7.22 -0.77 14.45
C LYS A 204 8.75 -0.87 14.55
N CYS A 205 9.35 -0.17 15.52
CA CYS A 205 10.77 -0.23 15.85
C CYS A 205 11.18 -1.46 16.69
N GLY A 206 10.26 -2.39 16.98
CA GLY A 206 10.54 -3.61 17.75
C GLY A 206 10.81 -3.37 19.24
N ARG A 207 10.38 -2.23 19.79
CA ARG A 207 10.50 -1.84 21.20
C ARG A 207 9.14 -1.95 21.90
N ILE A 208 8.52 -3.13 21.80
CA ILE A 208 7.18 -3.37 22.34
C ILE A 208 7.06 -3.08 23.84
N ASN A 209 8.11 -3.36 24.63
CA ASN A 209 8.13 -3.07 26.07
C ASN A 209 7.92 -1.58 26.38
N VAL A 210 8.44 -0.68 25.53
CA VAL A 210 8.27 0.77 25.72
C VAL A 210 6.85 1.17 25.31
N ALA A 211 6.34 0.63 24.20
CA ALA A 211 4.94 0.82 23.79
C ALA A 211 3.95 0.38 24.88
N THR A 212 4.17 -0.78 25.51
CA THR A 212 3.35 -1.27 26.63
C THR A 212 3.42 -0.34 27.84
N ARG A 213 4.59 0.26 28.14
CA ARG A 213 4.71 1.25 29.23
C ARG A 213 3.90 2.51 28.93
N VAL A 214 4.02 3.05 27.72
CA VAL A 214 3.25 4.23 27.28
C VAL A 214 1.75 3.95 27.38
N PHE A 215 1.31 2.77 26.92
CA PHE A 215 -0.08 2.34 27.03
C PHE A 215 -0.60 2.31 28.47
N HIS A 216 0.21 1.81 29.42
CA HIS A 216 -0.17 1.75 30.82
C HIS A 216 -0.07 3.09 31.55
N SER A 217 0.78 4.02 31.10
CA SER A 217 0.86 5.38 31.66
C SER A 217 -0.29 6.28 31.23
N THR A 218 -0.94 6.00 30.09
CA THR A 218 -2.12 6.74 29.65
C THR A 218 -3.33 6.43 30.56
N SER A 219 -3.81 7.45 31.28
CA SER A 219 -4.85 7.31 32.32
C SER A 219 -6.24 7.01 31.76
N ARG A 220 -6.62 7.66 30.66
CA ARG A 220 -7.88 7.43 29.95
C ARG A 220 -7.54 6.80 28.61
N ARG A 221 -8.00 5.57 28.39
CA ARG A 221 -7.75 4.82 27.15
C ARG A 221 -9.05 4.66 26.40
N ASP A 222 -9.07 5.11 25.16
CA ASP A 222 -10.20 4.88 24.26
C ASP A 222 -9.99 3.61 23.42
N LEU A 223 -11.02 3.26 22.66
CA LEU A 223 -11.01 2.07 21.81
C LEU A 223 -9.89 2.11 20.75
N VAL A 224 -9.50 3.30 20.30
CA VAL A 224 -8.42 3.49 19.31
C VAL A 224 -7.08 3.10 19.92
N LEU A 225 -6.78 3.54 21.14
CA LEU A 225 -5.53 3.21 21.82
C LEU A 225 -5.42 1.70 22.11
N TRP A 226 -6.52 1.08 22.57
CA TRP A 226 -6.60 -0.39 22.74
C TRP A 226 -6.32 -1.12 21.42
N ASN A 227 -7.00 -0.73 20.34
CA ASN A 227 -6.82 -1.35 19.02
C ASN A 227 -5.42 -1.14 18.46
N THR A 228 -4.80 0.01 18.73
CA THR A 228 -3.39 0.28 18.36
C THR A 228 -2.48 -0.74 19.04
N MET A 229 -2.65 -0.96 20.35
CA MET A 229 -1.84 -1.92 21.10
C MET A 229 -2.09 -3.37 20.64
N PHE A 230 -3.34 -3.76 20.38
CA PHE A 230 -3.66 -5.08 19.84
C PHE A 230 -3.05 -5.31 18.47
N ALA A 231 -3.10 -4.34 17.57
CA ALA A 231 -2.48 -4.43 16.25
C ALA A 231 -0.97 -4.65 16.37
N ARG A 232 -0.29 -3.94 17.30
CA ARG A 232 1.15 -4.13 17.56
C ARG A 232 1.46 -5.54 18.07
N TYR A 233 0.72 -6.04 19.06
CA TYR A 233 0.93 -7.41 19.53
C TYR A 233 0.60 -8.46 18.47
N ALA A 234 -0.42 -8.21 17.65
CA ALA A 234 -0.83 -9.10 16.57
C ALA A 234 0.27 -9.23 15.50
N GLU A 235 0.85 -8.12 15.05
CA GLU A 235 1.94 -8.12 14.08
C GLU A 235 3.18 -8.86 14.57
N LEU A 236 3.47 -8.79 15.88
CA LEU A 236 4.58 -9.50 16.52
C LEU A 236 4.25 -10.95 16.91
N GLY A 237 3.01 -11.41 16.75
CA GLY A 237 2.56 -12.73 17.17
C GLY A 237 2.57 -12.96 18.68
N LEU A 238 2.56 -11.89 19.51
CA LEU A 238 2.61 -11.96 20.97
C LEU A 238 1.21 -12.24 21.57
N THR A 239 0.68 -13.44 21.30
CA THR A 239 -0.71 -13.80 21.61
C THR A 239 -1.06 -13.79 23.09
N GLY A 240 -0.12 -14.17 23.98
CA GLY A 240 -0.35 -14.17 25.43
C GLY A 240 -0.60 -12.77 26.00
N GLU A 241 0.25 -11.80 25.63
CA GLU A 241 0.08 -10.41 26.06
C GLU A 241 -1.14 -9.74 25.41
N ALA A 242 -1.41 -10.08 24.13
CA ALA A 242 -2.60 -9.61 23.43
C ALA A 242 -3.89 -10.07 24.14
N LEU A 243 -3.99 -11.35 24.48
CA LEU A 243 -5.12 -11.90 25.22
C LEU A 243 -5.27 -11.29 26.61
N LYS A 244 -4.16 -11.11 27.33
CA LYS A 244 -4.18 -10.50 28.67
C LYS A 244 -4.76 -9.08 28.62
N LEU A 245 -4.33 -8.26 27.65
CA LEU A 245 -4.93 -6.94 27.42
C LEU A 245 -6.39 -7.04 26.96
N PHE A 246 -6.73 -8.02 26.15
CA PHE A 246 -8.10 -8.20 25.66
C PHE A 246 -9.08 -8.48 26.81
N TYR A 247 -8.70 -9.37 27.73
CA TYR A 247 -9.48 -9.60 28.95
C TYR A 247 -9.48 -8.38 29.88
N GLN A 248 -8.37 -7.66 30.00
CA GLN A 248 -8.33 -6.43 30.79
C GLN A 248 -9.33 -5.38 30.25
N MET A 249 -9.39 -5.19 28.93
CA MET A 249 -10.36 -4.30 28.29
C MET A 249 -11.80 -4.67 28.65
N GLN A 250 -12.13 -5.97 28.63
CA GLN A 250 -13.45 -6.47 29.01
C GLN A 250 -13.74 -6.28 30.50
N LEU A 251 -12.75 -6.49 31.39
CA LEU A 251 -12.86 -6.23 32.83
C LEU A 251 -13.07 -4.74 33.14
N GLU A 252 -12.46 -3.85 32.35
CA GLU A 252 -12.70 -2.40 32.39
C GLU A 252 -14.08 -2.01 31.79
N SER A 253 -14.93 -3.00 31.46
CA SER A 253 -16.27 -2.82 30.87
C SER A 253 -16.27 -2.11 29.52
N ILE A 254 -15.15 -2.17 28.79
CA ILE A 254 -15.04 -1.65 27.43
C ILE A 254 -15.37 -2.79 26.46
N THR A 255 -16.39 -2.61 25.63
CA THR A 255 -16.82 -3.65 24.69
C THR A 255 -15.86 -3.75 23.50
N PRO A 256 -15.27 -4.94 23.22
CA PRO A 256 -14.44 -5.13 22.05
C PRO A 256 -15.26 -4.99 20.78
N ASN A 257 -14.75 -4.24 19.80
CA ASN A 257 -15.39 -4.09 18.49
C ASN A 257 -14.76 -5.05 17.46
N VAL A 258 -15.27 -5.04 16.23
CA VAL A 258 -14.76 -5.87 15.13
C VAL A 258 -13.24 -5.72 14.93
N ILE A 259 -12.70 -4.50 15.12
CA ILE A 259 -11.26 -4.23 14.97
C ILE A 259 -10.46 -4.93 16.08
N SER A 260 -10.94 -4.88 17.33
CA SER A 260 -10.32 -5.56 18.47
C SER A 260 -10.25 -7.07 18.22
N TRP A 261 -11.37 -7.69 17.84
CA TRP A 261 -11.42 -9.13 17.54
C TRP A 261 -10.53 -9.52 16.36
N ASN A 262 -10.59 -8.77 15.25
CA ASN A 262 -9.76 -9.02 14.08
C ASN A 262 -8.26 -8.98 14.41
N SER A 263 -7.85 -8.06 15.31
CA SER A 263 -6.46 -7.95 15.75
C SER A 263 -6.03 -9.17 16.55
N ILE A 264 -6.85 -9.67 17.48
CA ILE A 264 -6.53 -10.88 18.25
C ILE A 264 -6.48 -12.12 17.34
N ILE A 265 -7.46 -12.29 16.46
CA ILE A 265 -7.50 -13.39 15.47
C ILE A 265 -6.24 -13.37 14.61
N LEU A 266 -5.85 -12.21 14.09
CA LEU A 266 -4.62 -12.04 13.32
C LEU A 266 -3.38 -12.43 14.13
N GLY A 267 -3.30 -12.00 15.39
CA GLY A 267 -2.18 -12.36 16.28
C GLY A 267 -2.00 -13.86 16.46
N PHE A 268 -3.11 -14.60 16.60
CA PHE A 268 -3.06 -16.06 16.66
C PHE A 268 -2.57 -16.69 15.36
N PHE A 269 -3.02 -16.22 14.21
CA PHE A 269 -2.50 -16.70 12.92
C PHE A 269 -1.01 -16.39 12.74
N ARG A 270 -0.54 -15.22 13.17
CA ARG A 270 0.89 -14.85 13.10
C ARG A 270 1.77 -15.74 13.97
N ASN A 271 1.23 -16.25 15.08
CA ASN A 271 1.91 -17.20 15.96
C ASN A 271 1.65 -18.68 15.59
N GLY A 272 0.99 -18.96 14.46
CA GLY A 272 0.66 -20.32 14.01
C GLY A 272 -0.40 -21.06 14.84
N GLN A 273 -1.07 -20.37 15.76
CA GLN A 273 -2.08 -20.92 16.68
C GLN A 273 -3.48 -20.91 16.03
N VAL A 274 -3.64 -21.68 14.95
CA VAL A 274 -4.86 -21.67 14.11
C VAL A 274 -6.14 -22.01 14.88
N ILE A 275 -6.08 -23.00 15.78
CA ILE A 275 -7.24 -23.41 16.59
C ILE A 275 -7.73 -22.25 17.46
N ASN A 276 -6.81 -21.54 18.12
CA ASN A 276 -7.17 -20.39 18.95
C ASN A 276 -7.74 -19.25 18.10
N ALA A 277 -7.21 -19.03 16.89
CA ALA A 277 -7.76 -18.03 15.97
C ALA A 277 -9.22 -18.32 15.59
N GLN A 278 -9.54 -19.58 15.31
CA GLN A 278 -10.89 -20.03 15.02
C GLN A 278 -11.81 -19.90 16.25
N GLU A 279 -11.33 -20.28 17.43
CA GLU A 279 -12.06 -20.12 18.69
C GLU A 279 -12.43 -18.65 18.95
N MET A 280 -11.48 -17.72 18.76
CA MET A 280 -11.77 -16.29 18.89
C MET A 280 -12.81 -15.79 17.88
N PHE A 281 -12.83 -16.34 16.67
CA PHE A 281 -13.87 -16.03 15.69
C PHE A 281 -15.25 -16.55 16.10
N PHE A 282 -15.34 -17.76 16.65
CA PHE A 282 -16.59 -18.28 17.20
C PHE A 282 -17.09 -17.43 18.37
N GLN A 283 -16.20 -17.01 19.26
CA GLN A 283 -16.54 -16.13 20.36
C GLN A 283 -17.02 -14.76 19.87
N MET A 284 -16.35 -14.15 18.90
CA MET A 284 -16.81 -12.89 18.27
C MET A 284 -18.29 -12.98 17.83
N ASN A 285 -18.66 -14.07 17.17
CA ASN A 285 -20.03 -14.32 16.75
C ASN A 285 -20.99 -14.55 17.93
N SER A 286 -20.57 -15.27 18.98
CA SER A 286 -21.41 -15.49 20.17
C SER A 286 -21.69 -14.21 20.95
N PHE A 287 -20.79 -13.22 20.89
CA PHE A 287 -21.00 -11.88 21.42
C PHE A 287 -21.90 -11.01 20.52
N GLY A 288 -22.43 -11.55 19.41
CA GLY A 288 -23.31 -10.85 18.47
C GLY A 288 -22.58 -9.89 17.54
N ILE A 289 -21.26 -9.93 17.49
CA ILE A 289 -20.45 -9.03 16.68
C ILE A 289 -20.32 -9.64 15.27
N GLN A 290 -20.92 -8.96 14.29
CA GLN A 290 -20.99 -9.47 12.93
C GLN A 290 -19.63 -9.36 12.21
N PRO A 291 -19.15 -10.46 11.57
CA PRO A 291 -17.96 -10.44 10.74
C PRO A 291 -18.11 -9.50 9.55
N ASN A 292 -17.09 -8.71 9.26
CA ASN A 292 -17.04 -7.87 8.06
C ASN A 292 -16.01 -8.39 7.04
N LEU A 293 -15.88 -7.69 5.91
CA LEU A 293 -14.90 -8.01 4.87
C LEU A 293 -13.48 -8.22 5.42
N ILE A 294 -13.06 -7.41 6.40
CA ILE A 294 -11.73 -7.51 7.01
C ILE A 294 -11.62 -8.80 7.83
N THR A 295 -12.65 -9.15 8.61
CA THR A 295 -12.69 -10.40 9.40
C THR A 295 -12.51 -11.62 8.51
N TRP A 296 -13.30 -11.73 7.44
CA TRP A 296 -13.21 -12.84 6.49
C TRP A 296 -11.83 -12.88 5.80
N THR A 297 -11.32 -11.73 5.35
CA THR A 297 -10.00 -11.64 4.71
C THR A 297 -8.88 -12.10 5.65
N THR A 298 -8.94 -11.71 6.93
CA THR A 298 -7.98 -12.15 7.96
C THR A 298 -8.03 -13.66 8.17
N LEU A 299 -9.22 -14.26 8.23
CA LEU A 299 -9.36 -15.72 8.36
C LEU A 299 -8.81 -16.47 7.14
N ILE A 300 -9.18 -16.05 5.93
CA ILE A 300 -8.73 -16.69 4.68
C ILE A 300 -7.21 -16.61 4.56
N SER A 301 -6.64 -15.41 4.72
CA SER A 301 -5.19 -15.20 4.61
C SER A 301 -4.42 -15.91 5.71
N GLY A 302 -4.92 -15.87 6.96
CA GLY A 302 -4.33 -16.54 8.11
C GLY A 302 -4.29 -18.06 7.95
N LEU A 303 -5.39 -18.67 7.50
CA LEU A 303 -5.45 -20.11 7.23
C LEU A 303 -4.53 -20.51 6.07
N ALA A 304 -4.54 -19.74 4.97
CA ALA A 304 -3.70 -19.99 3.81
C ALA A 304 -2.19 -19.96 4.17
N GLN A 305 -1.76 -18.94 4.93
CA GLN A 305 -0.36 -18.77 5.36
C GLN A 305 0.10 -19.89 6.31
N ASN A 306 -0.82 -20.46 7.09
CA ASN A 306 -0.53 -21.55 8.01
C ASN A 306 -0.72 -22.95 7.38
N GLY A 307 -0.93 -23.03 6.07
CA GLY A 307 -1.01 -24.30 5.34
C GLY A 307 -2.39 -24.99 5.38
N PHE A 308 -3.40 -24.38 5.99
CA PHE A 308 -4.79 -24.85 6.07
C PHE A 308 -5.59 -24.39 4.85
N GLY A 309 -5.13 -24.82 3.66
CA GLY A 309 -5.65 -24.32 2.39
C GLY A 309 -7.11 -24.68 2.13
N TYR A 310 -7.55 -25.87 2.55
CA TYR A 310 -8.95 -26.30 2.35
C TYR A 310 -9.90 -25.48 3.23
N GLU A 311 -9.55 -25.28 4.50
CA GLU A 311 -10.30 -24.47 5.46
C GLU A 311 -10.38 -23.01 4.99
N ALA A 312 -9.30 -22.46 4.42
CA ALA A 312 -9.31 -21.11 3.84
C ALA A 312 -10.36 -20.97 2.72
N ILE A 313 -10.56 -22.01 1.90
CA ILE A 313 -11.59 -22.02 0.85
C ILE A 313 -13.00 -22.15 1.42
N LEU A 314 -13.19 -22.97 2.46
CA LEU A 314 -14.48 -23.03 3.16
C LEU A 314 -14.87 -21.67 3.74
N VAL A 315 -13.92 -20.97 4.37
CA VAL A 315 -14.14 -19.61 4.88
C VAL A 315 -14.44 -18.63 3.74
N PHE A 316 -13.79 -18.76 2.58
CA PHE A 316 -14.10 -17.95 1.40
C PHE A 316 -15.51 -18.21 0.84
N GLN A 317 -16.02 -19.44 0.95
CA GLN A 317 -17.41 -19.77 0.59
C GLN A 317 -18.40 -19.19 1.60
N GLN A 318 -18.14 -19.36 2.90
CA GLN A 318 -18.96 -18.78 3.97
C GLN A 318 -19.06 -17.25 3.88
N MET A 319 -17.97 -16.58 3.49
CA MET A 319 -17.97 -15.15 3.21
C MET A 319 -18.98 -14.77 2.12
N GLN A 320 -19.07 -15.56 1.04
CA GLN A 320 -20.02 -15.32 -0.05
C GLN A 320 -21.46 -15.67 0.35
N GLU A 321 -21.65 -16.74 1.14
CA GLU A 321 -22.95 -17.12 1.71
C GLU A 321 -23.51 -16.06 2.67
N ALA A 322 -22.62 -15.36 3.38
CA ALA A 322 -22.96 -14.18 4.18
C ALA A 322 -23.21 -12.91 3.34
N GLU A 323 -23.31 -13.03 2.01
CA GLU A 323 -23.52 -11.94 1.05
C GLU A 323 -22.42 -10.85 1.07
N ILE A 324 -21.25 -11.15 1.64
CA ILE A 324 -20.12 -10.23 1.68
C ILE A 324 -19.27 -10.44 0.43
N LYS A 325 -19.28 -9.44 -0.46
CA LYS A 325 -18.53 -9.50 -1.72
C LYS A 325 -17.00 -9.56 -1.47
N PRO A 326 -16.31 -10.58 -2.02
CA PRO A 326 -14.85 -10.64 -2.03
C PRO A 326 -14.20 -9.41 -2.67
N ASN A 327 -13.10 -8.93 -2.09
CA ASN A 327 -12.25 -7.91 -2.69
C ASN A 327 -10.98 -8.54 -3.27
N THR A 328 -10.11 -7.73 -3.87
CA THR A 328 -8.85 -8.20 -4.49
C THR A 328 -7.96 -8.95 -3.50
N ILE A 329 -7.91 -8.52 -2.23
CA ILE A 329 -7.08 -9.12 -1.18
C ILE A 329 -7.63 -10.47 -0.75
N SER A 330 -8.94 -10.60 -0.53
CA SER A 330 -9.56 -11.87 -0.12
C SER A 330 -9.48 -12.91 -1.24
N ILE A 331 -9.66 -12.50 -2.50
CA ILE A 331 -9.48 -13.36 -3.68
C ILE A 331 -8.02 -13.83 -3.80
N ALA A 332 -7.05 -12.92 -3.71
CA ALA A 332 -5.62 -13.26 -3.76
C ALA A 332 -5.25 -14.25 -2.65
N SER A 333 -5.78 -14.04 -1.45
CA SER A 333 -5.59 -14.94 -0.30
C SER A 333 -6.18 -16.33 -0.56
N ALA A 334 -7.39 -16.42 -1.11
CA ALA A 334 -8.01 -17.69 -1.47
C ALA A 334 -7.26 -18.41 -2.62
N LEU A 335 -6.74 -17.68 -3.60
CA LEU A 335 -5.89 -18.24 -4.66
C LEU A 335 -4.57 -18.79 -4.10
N SER A 336 -3.96 -18.10 -3.13
CA SER A 336 -2.73 -18.57 -2.48
C SER A 336 -2.93 -19.91 -1.72
N ALA A 337 -4.13 -20.11 -1.15
CA ALA A 337 -4.53 -21.38 -0.55
C ALA A 337 -4.66 -22.52 -1.57
N CYS A 338 -4.96 -22.18 -2.84
CA CYS A 338 -5.14 -23.13 -3.95
C CYS A 338 -3.84 -23.51 -4.66
N THR A 339 -2.67 -23.13 -4.16
CA THR A 339 -1.38 -23.38 -4.83
C THR A 339 -0.98 -24.87 -4.86
N ARG A 340 -1.65 -25.74 -4.09
CA ARG A 340 -1.43 -27.20 -4.08
C ARG A 340 -2.40 -27.90 -5.03
N THR A 341 -1.90 -28.91 -5.75
CA THR A 341 -2.65 -29.66 -6.78
C THR A 341 -4.06 -30.12 -6.39
N PRO A 342 -4.33 -30.64 -5.17
CA PRO A 342 -5.68 -31.08 -4.81
C PRO A 342 -6.74 -29.97 -4.86
N LEU A 343 -6.34 -28.71 -4.64
CA LEU A 343 -7.24 -27.55 -4.57
C LEU A 343 -7.34 -26.77 -5.89
N LEU A 344 -6.71 -27.25 -6.97
CA LEU A 344 -6.73 -26.58 -8.28
C LEU A 344 -8.14 -26.32 -8.81
N HIS A 345 -9.10 -27.21 -8.52
CA HIS A 345 -10.48 -27.06 -8.97
C HIS A 345 -11.17 -25.84 -8.31
N TYR A 346 -10.87 -25.56 -7.04
CA TYR A 346 -11.31 -24.33 -6.37
C TYR A 346 -10.61 -23.11 -6.96
N GLY A 347 -9.31 -23.18 -7.25
CA GLY A 347 -8.58 -22.11 -7.93
C GLY A 347 -9.20 -21.75 -9.29
N LYS A 348 -9.63 -22.75 -10.08
CA LYS A 348 -10.37 -22.54 -11.34
C LYS A 348 -11.75 -21.91 -11.13
N ALA A 349 -12.47 -22.29 -10.06
CA ALA A 349 -13.74 -21.68 -9.73
C ALA A 349 -13.59 -20.20 -9.35
N ILE A 350 -12.55 -19.87 -8.56
CA ILE A 350 -12.21 -18.48 -8.20
C ILE A 350 -11.78 -17.69 -9.45
N HIS A 351 -10.97 -18.27 -10.33
CA HIS A 351 -10.63 -17.63 -11.60
C HIS A 351 -11.88 -17.31 -12.44
N SER A 352 -12.85 -18.24 -12.50
CA SER A 352 -14.13 -18.00 -13.19
C SER A 352 -14.95 -16.90 -12.52
N TYR A 353 -14.88 -16.77 -11.18
CA TYR A 353 -15.47 -15.66 -10.44
C TYR A 353 -14.82 -14.33 -10.84
N VAL A 354 -13.48 -14.26 -10.84
CA VAL A 354 -12.72 -13.07 -11.26
C VAL A 354 -13.12 -12.59 -12.66
N MET A 355 -13.27 -13.53 -13.61
CA MET A 355 -13.64 -13.21 -14.99
C MET A 355 -15.07 -12.68 -15.11
N ARG A 356 -16.02 -13.23 -14.34
CA ARG A 356 -17.43 -12.76 -14.36
C ARG A 356 -17.64 -11.39 -13.70
N HIS A 357 -16.67 -10.91 -12.94
CA HIS A 357 -16.74 -9.65 -12.21
C HIS A 357 -15.72 -8.61 -12.70
N ASP A 358 -15.10 -8.84 -13.87
CA ASP A 358 -14.12 -7.94 -14.49
C ASP A 358 -12.96 -7.53 -13.56
N MET A 359 -12.57 -8.41 -12.64
CA MET A 359 -11.52 -8.13 -11.65
C MET A 359 -10.11 -8.49 -12.15
N TYR A 360 -9.98 -8.96 -13.40
CA TYR A 360 -8.73 -9.44 -13.98
C TYR A 360 -7.72 -8.35 -14.33
N PHE A 361 -8.12 -7.07 -14.28
CA PHE A 361 -7.23 -5.92 -14.46
C PHE A 361 -6.34 -5.65 -13.23
N SER A 362 -6.66 -6.25 -12.07
CA SER A 362 -5.86 -6.05 -10.86
C SER A 362 -4.55 -6.83 -10.94
N ILE A 363 -3.41 -6.12 -10.90
CA ILE A 363 -2.06 -6.71 -10.84
C ILE A 363 -1.96 -7.80 -9.77
N LEU A 364 -2.54 -7.56 -8.59
CA LEU A 364 -2.54 -8.51 -7.48
C LEU A 364 -3.28 -9.81 -7.83
N ILE A 365 -4.42 -9.72 -8.51
CA ILE A 365 -5.18 -10.90 -8.93
C ILE A 365 -4.43 -11.63 -10.05
N THR A 366 -3.90 -10.92 -11.04
CA THR A 366 -3.14 -11.51 -12.15
C THR A 366 -1.92 -12.27 -11.64
N THR A 367 -1.12 -11.65 -10.77
CA THR A 367 0.05 -12.30 -10.14
C THR A 367 -0.33 -13.49 -9.26
N SER A 368 -1.45 -13.41 -8.52
CA SER A 368 -1.96 -14.53 -7.71
C SER A 368 -2.47 -15.71 -8.56
N LEU A 369 -3.14 -15.45 -9.68
CA LEU A 369 -3.57 -16.48 -10.63
C LEU A 369 -2.38 -17.15 -11.32
N LEU A 370 -1.37 -16.36 -11.70
CA LEU A 370 -0.11 -16.86 -12.25
C LEU A 370 0.57 -17.80 -11.26
N ASP A 371 0.77 -17.36 -10.01
CA ASP A 371 1.41 -18.15 -8.95
C ASP A 371 0.63 -19.44 -8.66
N MET A 372 -0.70 -19.36 -8.55
CA MET A 372 -1.56 -20.52 -8.31
C MET A 372 -1.44 -21.57 -9.42
N TYR A 373 -1.57 -21.15 -10.69
CA TYR A 373 -1.45 -22.09 -11.82
C TYR A 373 -0.03 -22.65 -11.95
N ALA A 374 0.99 -21.82 -11.78
CA ALA A 374 2.39 -22.27 -11.80
C ALA A 374 2.64 -23.34 -10.73
N LYS A 375 2.33 -23.06 -9.45
CA LYS A 375 2.53 -24.02 -8.35
C LYS A 375 1.70 -25.30 -8.48
N CYS A 376 0.55 -25.26 -9.15
CA CYS A 376 -0.21 -26.46 -9.53
C CYS A 376 0.34 -27.19 -10.77
N GLY A 377 1.46 -26.76 -11.34
CA GLY A 377 2.11 -27.34 -12.51
C GLY A 377 1.37 -27.06 -13.83
N LYS A 378 0.44 -26.11 -13.87
CA LYS A 378 -0.33 -25.73 -15.06
C LYS A 378 0.29 -24.51 -15.75
N MET A 379 1.53 -24.66 -16.22
CA MET A 379 2.29 -23.57 -16.83
C MET A 379 1.66 -22.98 -18.08
N ASP A 380 0.89 -23.75 -18.86
CA ASP A 380 0.17 -23.22 -20.02
C ASP A 380 -0.93 -22.23 -19.61
N ASN A 381 -1.64 -22.52 -18.51
CA ASN A 381 -2.64 -21.61 -17.96
C ASN A 381 -1.98 -20.36 -17.39
N ALA A 382 -0.85 -20.50 -16.70
CA ALA A 382 -0.08 -19.35 -16.23
C ALA A 382 0.35 -18.47 -17.42
N LYS A 383 0.91 -19.06 -18.47
CA LYS A 383 1.28 -18.30 -19.67
C LYS A 383 0.07 -17.62 -20.33
N TRP A 384 -1.08 -18.29 -20.37
CA TRP A 384 -2.31 -17.68 -20.88
C TRP A 384 -2.73 -16.44 -20.08
N ILE A 385 -2.69 -16.50 -18.74
CA ILE A 385 -2.98 -15.34 -17.87
C ILE A 385 -2.00 -14.19 -18.14
N PHE A 386 -0.72 -14.51 -18.32
CA PHE A 386 0.29 -13.52 -18.69
C PHE A 386 -0.05 -12.86 -20.04
N ASP A 387 -0.42 -13.65 -21.04
CA ASP A 387 -0.67 -13.16 -22.40
C ASP A 387 -1.90 -12.28 -22.53
N ILE A 388 -3.00 -12.62 -21.85
CA ILE A 388 -4.23 -11.81 -21.89
C ILE A 388 -4.09 -10.45 -21.19
N CYS A 389 -3.08 -10.28 -20.33
CA CYS A 389 -2.85 -9.02 -19.63
C CYS A 389 -2.30 -7.97 -20.61
N SER A 390 -3.10 -6.97 -20.95
CA SER A 390 -2.75 -5.96 -21.96
C SER A 390 -1.68 -4.98 -21.47
N SER A 391 -1.75 -4.57 -20.21
CA SER A 391 -0.78 -3.66 -19.57
C SER A 391 0.01 -4.42 -18.50
N LYS A 392 1.16 -4.98 -18.90
CA LYS A 392 2.01 -5.75 -17.99
C LYS A 392 2.95 -4.83 -17.24
N GLU A 393 2.84 -4.81 -15.93
CA GLU A 393 3.80 -4.13 -15.05
C GLU A 393 4.86 -5.10 -14.53
N LEU A 394 5.93 -4.54 -13.96
CA LEU A 394 7.07 -5.28 -13.42
C LEU A 394 6.68 -6.49 -12.54
N PRO A 395 5.69 -6.41 -11.62
CA PRO A 395 5.29 -7.57 -10.81
C PRO A 395 4.80 -8.77 -11.63
N ILE A 396 4.12 -8.54 -12.77
CA ILE A 396 3.57 -9.60 -13.63
C ILE A 396 4.70 -10.33 -14.36
N TYR A 397 5.67 -9.59 -14.87
CA TYR A 397 6.90 -10.15 -15.43
C TYR A 397 7.69 -10.94 -14.38
N ASN A 398 7.88 -10.38 -13.18
CA ASN A 398 8.57 -11.05 -12.08
C ASN A 398 7.91 -12.37 -11.72
N SER A 399 6.57 -12.42 -11.61
CA SER A 399 5.83 -13.66 -11.37
C SER A 399 6.07 -14.69 -12.47
N MET A 400 6.03 -14.29 -13.75
CA MET A 400 6.19 -15.23 -14.87
C MET A 400 7.63 -15.75 -15.02
N ILE A 401 8.63 -14.88 -14.83
CA ILE A 401 10.06 -15.26 -14.84
C ILE A 401 10.33 -16.26 -13.72
N SER A 402 9.86 -15.96 -12.50
CA SER A 402 10.01 -16.82 -11.32
C SER A 402 9.34 -18.18 -11.54
N ALA A 403 8.13 -18.19 -12.12
CA ALA A 403 7.41 -19.42 -12.44
C ALA A 403 8.17 -20.27 -13.48
N TYR A 404 8.72 -19.67 -14.54
CA TYR A 404 9.55 -20.45 -15.47
C TYR A 404 10.85 -20.94 -14.83
N ALA A 405 11.48 -20.14 -13.97
CA ALA A 405 12.71 -20.50 -13.26
C ALA A 405 12.50 -21.70 -12.33
N SER A 406 11.44 -21.69 -11.50
CA SER A 406 11.15 -22.75 -10.53
C SER A 406 10.73 -24.08 -11.18
N HIS A 407 10.22 -24.03 -12.41
CA HIS A 407 9.86 -25.21 -13.20
C HIS A 407 10.96 -25.67 -14.17
N GLY A 408 12.17 -25.11 -14.09
CA GLY A 408 13.32 -25.51 -14.90
C GLY A 408 13.26 -25.05 -16.36
N TYR A 409 12.34 -24.16 -16.72
CA TYR A 409 12.21 -23.60 -18.07
C TYR A 409 13.10 -22.36 -18.27
N ALA A 410 14.40 -22.45 -17.97
CA ALA A 410 15.28 -21.29 -17.93
C ALA A 410 15.29 -20.47 -19.23
N ARG A 411 15.33 -21.11 -20.41
CA ARG A 411 15.27 -20.39 -21.68
C ARG A 411 13.99 -19.57 -21.86
N LYS A 412 12.85 -20.04 -21.35
CA LYS A 412 11.59 -19.28 -21.37
C LYS A 412 11.65 -18.12 -20.37
N ALA A 413 12.21 -18.32 -19.16
CA ALA A 413 12.42 -17.25 -18.19
C ALA A 413 13.29 -16.11 -18.79
N LEU A 414 14.39 -16.46 -19.46
CA LEU A 414 15.27 -15.50 -20.13
C LEU A 414 14.57 -14.77 -21.30
N ALA A 415 13.68 -15.45 -22.02
CA ALA A 415 12.90 -14.81 -23.08
C ALA A 415 11.95 -13.74 -22.51
N ILE A 416 11.26 -14.04 -21.40
CA ILE A 416 10.38 -13.08 -20.72
C ILE A 416 11.19 -11.89 -20.16
N PHE A 417 12.40 -12.13 -19.63
CA PHE A 417 13.28 -11.03 -19.21
C PHE A 417 13.67 -10.10 -20.38
N LYS A 418 14.02 -10.68 -21.53
CA LYS A 418 14.33 -9.90 -22.74
C LYS A 418 13.13 -9.09 -23.24
N GLU A 419 11.92 -9.65 -23.13
CA GLU A 419 10.67 -8.95 -23.41
C GLU A 419 10.49 -7.75 -22.47
N LEU A 420 10.63 -7.95 -21.15
CA LEU A 420 10.56 -6.87 -20.14
C LEU A 420 11.49 -5.70 -20.47
N VAL A 421 12.76 -5.99 -20.81
CA VAL A 421 13.75 -4.96 -21.14
C VAL A 421 13.38 -4.24 -22.45
N LYS A 422 12.82 -4.97 -23.43
CA LYS A 422 12.39 -4.40 -24.71
C LYS A 422 11.20 -3.45 -24.54
N GLU A 423 10.29 -3.73 -23.62
CA GLU A 423 9.17 -2.85 -23.27
C GLU A 423 9.60 -1.61 -22.45
N GLY A 424 10.89 -1.47 -22.14
CA GLY A 424 11.43 -0.32 -21.41
C GLY A 424 11.10 -0.32 -19.91
N ILE A 425 10.66 -1.46 -19.37
CA ILE A 425 10.40 -1.63 -17.94
C ILE A 425 11.71 -1.95 -17.25
N GLU A 426 12.09 -1.15 -16.26
CA GLU A 426 13.35 -1.34 -15.53
C GLU A 426 13.26 -2.56 -14.58
N PRO A 427 14.18 -3.54 -14.68
CA PRO A 427 14.23 -4.69 -13.78
C PRO A 427 14.60 -4.28 -12.33
N ASP A 428 14.08 -5.01 -11.35
CA ASP A 428 14.43 -4.85 -9.94
C ASP A 428 15.22 -6.05 -9.37
N ASN A 429 15.52 -6.00 -8.07
CA ASN A 429 16.20 -7.07 -7.34
C ASN A 429 15.47 -8.43 -7.46
N ILE A 430 14.13 -8.43 -7.52
CA ILE A 430 13.35 -9.66 -7.64
C ILE A 430 13.54 -10.23 -9.05
N THR A 431 13.50 -9.38 -10.09
CA THR A 431 13.74 -9.80 -11.48
C THR A 431 15.09 -10.49 -11.62
N PHE A 432 16.16 -9.86 -11.14
CA PHE A 432 17.51 -10.38 -11.26
C PHE A 432 17.71 -11.67 -10.46
N THR A 433 17.16 -11.76 -9.25
CA THR A 433 17.20 -12.99 -8.45
C THR A 433 16.56 -14.16 -9.21
N SER A 434 15.38 -13.95 -9.81
CA SER A 434 14.68 -15.01 -10.54
C SER A 434 15.40 -15.43 -11.83
N VAL A 435 15.99 -14.48 -12.56
CA VAL A 435 16.79 -14.77 -13.77
C VAL A 435 18.08 -15.51 -13.42
N LEU A 436 18.81 -15.06 -12.39
CA LEU A 436 20.05 -15.72 -11.95
C LEU A 436 19.76 -17.11 -11.38
N SER A 437 18.67 -17.29 -10.65
CA SER A 437 18.21 -18.61 -10.21
C SER A 437 17.92 -19.54 -11.39
N ALA A 438 17.25 -19.05 -12.44
CA ALA A 438 17.01 -19.82 -13.66
C ALA A 438 18.32 -20.26 -14.33
N CYS A 439 19.28 -19.35 -14.46
CA CYS A 439 20.61 -19.65 -14.99
C CYS A 439 21.34 -20.67 -14.13
N SER A 440 21.32 -20.50 -12.81
CA SER A 440 21.96 -21.38 -11.84
C SER A 440 21.43 -22.82 -11.94
N HIS A 441 20.11 -23.00 -11.94
CA HIS A 441 19.48 -24.33 -12.05
C HIS A 441 19.74 -25.02 -13.39
N SER A 442 20.03 -24.26 -14.45
CA SER A 442 20.23 -24.77 -15.81
C SER A 442 21.69 -24.75 -16.27
N GLY A 443 22.63 -24.34 -15.43
CA GLY A 443 24.06 -24.24 -15.77
C GLY A 443 24.38 -23.22 -16.87
N LEU A 444 23.56 -22.18 -17.05
CA LEU A 444 23.74 -21.14 -18.07
C LEU A 444 24.75 -20.08 -17.58
N LEU A 445 26.02 -20.47 -17.53
CA LEU A 445 27.10 -19.68 -16.93
C LEU A 445 27.27 -18.31 -17.60
N GLN A 446 27.34 -18.30 -18.93
CA GLN A 446 27.63 -17.08 -19.68
C GLN A 446 26.50 -16.06 -19.52
N GLU A 447 25.26 -16.50 -19.72
CA GLU A 447 24.08 -15.65 -19.57
C GLU A 447 23.94 -15.14 -18.13
N GLY A 448 24.19 -16.00 -17.12
CA GLY A 448 24.14 -15.59 -15.72
C GLY A 448 25.15 -14.48 -15.37
N LEU A 449 26.38 -14.58 -15.88
CA LEU A 449 27.39 -13.52 -15.73
C LEU A 449 27.02 -12.24 -16.48
N GLU A 450 26.47 -12.35 -17.69
CA GLU A 450 25.98 -11.21 -18.46
C GLU A 450 24.87 -10.45 -17.70
N PHE A 451 23.89 -11.16 -17.13
CA PHE A 451 22.82 -10.52 -16.36
C PHE A 451 23.30 -9.91 -15.04
N PHE A 452 24.24 -10.55 -14.35
CA PHE A 452 24.82 -10.01 -13.13
C PHE A 452 25.61 -8.72 -13.39
N ASN A 453 26.39 -8.69 -14.49
CA ASN A 453 27.10 -7.47 -14.91
C ASN A 453 26.12 -6.38 -15.36
N TYR A 454 25.04 -6.74 -16.06
CA TYR A 454 23.97 -5.79 -16.40
C TYR A 454 23.33 -5.18 -15.15
N MET A 455 23.06 -5.96 -14.10
CA MET A 455 22.57 -5.47 -12.82
C MET A 455 23.51 -4.44 -12.19
N ILE A 456 24.81 -4.75 -12.11
CA ILE A 456 25.82 -3.86 -11.50
C ILE A 456 25.96 -2.54 -12.29
N SER A 457 25.73 -2.59 -13.60
CA SER A 457 25.78 -1.38 -14.43
C SER A 457 24.65 -0.38 -14.13
N LYS A 458 23.59 -0.79 -13.41
CA LYS A 458 22.42 0.03 -13.10
C LYS A 458 22.57 0.72 -11.74
N PRO A 459 22.57 2.07 -11.66
CA PRO A 459 22.79 2.80 -10.40
C PRO A 459 21.73 2.54 -9.32
N GLN A 460 20.53 2.16 -9.74
CA GLN A 460 19.35 2.02 -8.87
C GLN A 460 19.27 0.63 -8.22
N VAL A 461 20.02 -0.37 -8.71
CA VAL A 461 19.94 -1.75 -8.23
C VAL A 461 21.27 -2.15 -7.58
N LYS A 462 21.26 -2.30 -6.25
CA LYS A 462 22.43 -2.77 -5.50
C LYS A 462 22.36 -4.28 -5.32
N PRO A 463 23.41 -5.05 -5.67
CA PRO A 463 23.43 -6.49 -5.46
C PRO A 463 23.20 -6.86 -3.99
N SER A 464 22.17 -7.67 -3.74
CA SER A 464 21.88 -8.29 -2.44
C SER A 464 22.62 -9.63 -2.25
N MET A 465 22.63 -10.14 -1.02
CA MET A 465 23.19 -11.46 -0.69
C MET A 465 22.58 -12.61 -1.52
N GLU A 466 21.30 -12.51 -1.89
CA GLU A 466 20.62 -13.52 -2.70
C GLU A 466 21.20 -13.60 -4.11
N HIS A 467 21.51 -12.46 -4.73
CA HIS A 467 22.15 -12.42 -6.05
C HIS A 467 23.52 -13.07 -6.04
N TYR A 468 24.34 -12.77 -5.03
CA TYR A 468 25.64 -13.42 -4.85
C TYR A 468 25.48 -14.92 -4.58
N GLY A 469 24.48 -15.32 -3.79
CA GLY A 469 24.15 -16.73 -3.57
C GLY A 469 23.84 -17.48 -4.87
N CYS A 470 23.01 -16.91 -5.75
CA CYS A 470 22.73 -17.48 -7.07
C CYS A 470 23.99 -17.56 -7.96
N LEU A 471 24.85 -16.53 -7.91
CA LEU A 471 26.08 -16.49 -8.70
C LEU A 471 27.11 -17.52 -8.23
N VAL A 472 27.32 -17.64 -6.92
CA VAL A 472 28.20 -18.66 -6.32
C VAL A 472 27.69 -20.05 -6.69
N ASN A 473 26.38 -20.30 -6.57
CA ASN A 473 25.80 -21.59 -6.94
C ASN A 473 26.04 -21.89 -8.43
N LEU A 474 25.79 -20.92 -9.32
CA LEU A 474 26.07 -21.05 -10.75
C LEU A 474 27.54 -21.39 -11.05
N LEU A 475 28.49 -20.65 -10.46
CA LEU A 475 29.93 -20.89 -10.64
C LEU A 475 30.33 -22.26 -10.12
N SER A 476 29.80 -22.67 -8.97
CA SER A 476 30.08 -23.97 -8.37
C SER A 476 29.56 -25.12 -9.23
N CYS A 477 28.33 -25.02 -9.76
CA CYS A 477 27.74 -26.02 -10.65
C CYS A 477 28.50 -26.16 -11.97
N CYS A 478 29.19 -25.10 -12.41
CA CYS A 478 30.02 -25.11 -13.61
C CYS A 478 31.50 -25.44 -13.33
N GLY A 479 31.86 -25.82 -12.10
CA GLY A 479 33.22 -26.23 -11.73
C GLY A 479 34.22 -25.08 -11.53
N LYS A 480 33.76 -23.83 -11.49
CA LYS A 480 34.60 -22.62 -11.31
C LYS A 480 34.74 -22.23 -9.85
N LEU A 481 35.34 -23.11 -9.05
CA LEU A 481 35.40 -22.96 -7.58
C LEU A 481 36.25 -21.75 -7.13
N ASP A 482 37.33 -21.43 -7.85
CA ASP A 482 38.18 -20.28 -7.49
C ASP A 482 37.43 -18.95 -7.69
N GLU A 483 36.72 -18.80 -8.82
CA GLU A 483 35.86 -17.63 -9.08
C GLU A 483 34.71 -17.54 -8.04
N ALA A 484 34.14 -18.69 -7.65
CA ALA A 484 33.11 -18.75 -6.61
C ALA A 484 33.66 -18.33 -5.23
N PHE A 485 34.90 -18.70 -4.89
CA PHE A 485 35.53 -18.29 -3.64
C PHE A 485 35.83 -16.79 -3.61
N MET A 486 36.31 -16.25 -4.74
CA MET A 486 36.62 -14.82 -4.88
C MET A 486 35.39 -13.91 -4.82
N THR A 487 34.21 -14.41 -5.18
CA THR A 487 32.95 -13.65 -5.03
C THR A 487 32.46 -13.56 -3.58
N ILE A 488 32.85 -14.49 -2.71
CA ILE A 488 32.48 -14.52 -1.29
C ILE A 488 33.41 -13.65 -0.43
N HIS A 489 34.71 -13.62 -0.72
CA HIS A 489 35.71 -12.95 0.12
C HIS A 489 35.45 -11.44 0.39
N PRO A 490 34.92 -10.65 -0.56
CA PRO A 490 34.56 -9.25 -0.31
C PRO A 490 33.31 -9.06 0.57
N LEU A 491 32.45 -10.08 0.66
CA LEU A 491 31.18 -10.02 1.40
C LEU A 491 31.38 -10.22 2.91
N ASN A 492 32.41 -10.96 3.32
CA ASN A 492 32.74 -11.21 4.74
C ASN A 492 33.53 -10.06 5.40
N ALA A 493 33.97 -9.06 4.62
CA ALA A 493 34.77 -7.93 5.10
C ALA A 493 33.95 -6.64 5.33
N ARG A 494 32.62 -6.70 5.17
CA ARG A 494 31.64 -5.65 5.47
C ARG A 494 30.70 -6.13 6.55
#